data_AF-X1UR00-F1
#
_entry.id   AF-X1UR00-F1
#
_cell.length_a   1.000
_cell.length_b   1.000
_cell.length_c   1.000
_cell.angle_alpha   90.00
_cell.angle_beta   90.00
_cell.angle_gamma   90.00
#
_symmetry.space_group_name_H-M   'P 1'
#
loop_
_entity.id
_entity.type
_entity.pdbx_description
1 polymer ?
#
loop_
_entity_poly.entity_id
_entity_poly.type
_entity_poly.pdbx_seq_one_letter_code
_entity_poly.pdbx_strand_id
1 'polypeptide(L)' 'VLIELFSQLVGASIGNIKLFEKLQRQATTDGLTSLANHKAFYGVLEKELWRSRRYGEQISLIMIDVDNLREINDA' A
#
# COMPACT_ATOMS: atom_id res chain seq x y z
N VAL A 1 17.09 -11.81 35.19
CA VAL A 1 16.37 -12.86 34.44
C VAL A 1 15.02 -12.38 33.91
N LEU A 2 13.99 -12.11 34.74
CA LEU A 2 12.65 -11.74 34.21
C LEU A 2 12.65 -10.42 33.38
N ILE A 3 13.31 -9.37 33.88
CA ILE A 3 13.45 -8.07 33.18
C ILE A 3 14.20 -8.22 31.85
N GLU A 4 15.19 -9.10 31.82
CA GLU A 4 16.04 -9.35 30.65
C GLU A 4 15.27 -10.11 29.56
N LEU A 5 14.50 -11.13 29.96
CA LEU A 5 13.57 -11.84 29.08
C LEU A 5 12.50 -10.91 28.52
N PHE A 6 11.97 -10.01 29.36
CA PHE A 6 10.98 -9.00 28.94
C PHE A 6 11.58 -8.01 27.94
N SER A 7 12.82 -7.56 28.19
CA SER A 7 13.54 -6.66 27.28
C SER A 7 13.79 -7.31 25.91
N GLN A 8 14.15 -8.59 25.88
CA GLN A 8 14.30 -9.35 24.64
C GLN A 8 12.98 -9.48 23.88
N LEU A 9 11.89 -9.81 24.57
CA LEU A 9 10.56 -9.96 23.97
C LEU A 9 10.06 -8.64 23.36
N VAL A 10 10.22 -7.53 24.08
CA VAL A 10 9.83 -6.19 23.61
C VAL A 10 10.68 -5.79 22.39
N GLY A 11 12.00 -5.99 22.45
CA GLY A 11 12.89 -5.70 21.33
C GLY A 11 12.53 -6.47 20.06
N ALA A 12 12.27 -7.79 20.19
CA ALA A 12 11.83 -8.62 19.08
C ALA A 12 10.47 -8.20 18.52
N SER A 13 9.50 -7.87 19.40
CA SER A 13 8.17 -7.43 19.00
C SER A 13 8.21 -6.11 18.21
N ILE A 14 9.03 -5.14 18.65
CA ILE A 14 9.23 -3.89 17.92
C ILE A 14 9.87 -4.15 16.55
N GLY A 15 10.86 -5.03 16.47
CA GLY A 15 11.48 -5.44 15.20
C GLY A 15 10.46 -6.05 14.23
N ASN A 16 9.60 -6.93 14.74
CA ASN A 16 8.54 -7.56 13.96
C ASN A 16 7.53 -6.55 13.42
N ILE A 17 7.13 -5.56 14.23
CA ILE A 17 6.22 -4.49 13.80
C ILE A 17 6.83 -3.72 12.61
N LYS A 18 8.09 -3.29 12.73
CA LYS A 18 8.77 -2.55 11.65
C LYS A 18 8.91 -3.38 10.37
N LEU A 19 9.22 -4.66 10.50
CA LEU A 19 9.32 -5.56 9.35
C LEU A 19 7.95 -5.73 8.69
N PHE A 20 6.90 -5.91 9.49
CA PHE A 20 5.53 -6.02 8.99
C PHE A 20 5.08 -4.74 8.28
N GLU A 21 5.36 -3.57 8.84
CA GLU A 21 5.08 -2.27 8.20
C GLU A 21 5.80 -2.12 6.85
N LYS A 22 7.07 -2.52 6.79
CA LYS A 22 7.85 -2.50 5.55
C LYS A 22 7.25 -3.44 4.50
N LEU A 23 6.89 -4.65 4.91
CA LEU A 23 6.26 -5.64 4.04
C LEU A 23 4.89 -5.16 3.53
N GLN A 24 4.07 -4.58 4.42
CA GLN A 24 2.81 -3.94 4.05
C GLN A 24 3.03 -2.85 3.01
N ARG A 25 3.98 -1.94 3.25
CA ARG A 25 4.28 -0.85 2.32
C ARG A 25 4.76 -1.37 0.96
N GLN A 26 5.65 -2.36 0.94
CA GLN A 26 6.10 -3.00 -0.31
C GLN A 26 4.96 -3.74 -1.03
N ALA A 27 4.01 -4.31 -0.30
CA ALA A 27 2.87 -5.01 -0.87
C ALA A 27 1.81 -4.06 -1.47
N THR A 28 1.75 -2.81 -1.02
CA THR A 28 0.72 -1.83 -1.43
C THR A 28 1.25 -0.66 -2.26
N THR A 29 2.56 -0.47 -2.35
CA THR A 29 3.19 0.69 -2.99
C THR A 29 4.01 0.25 -4.21
N ASP A 30 3.93 1.02 -5.29
CA ASP A 30 4.80 0.88 -6.46
C ASP A 30 6.19 1.45 -6.16
N GLY A 31 7.23 0.70 -6.48
CA GLY A 31 8.61 1.05 -6.10
C GLY A 31 9.21 2.21 -6.89
N LEU A 32 8.73 2.44 -8.12
CA LEU A 32 9.25 3.49 -9.00
C LEU A 32 8.62 4.85 -8.69
N THR A 33 7.30 4.86 -8.47
CA THR A 33 6.51 6.09 -8.31
C THR A 33 6.16 6.42 -6.86
N SER A 34 6.36 5.47 -5.93
CA SER A 34 5.87 5.55 -4.54
C SER A 34 4.35 5.73 -4.39
N LEU A 35 3.57 5.53 -5.46
CA LEU A 35 2.10 5.56 -5.45
C LEU A 35 1.54 4.22 -5.01
N ALA A 36 0.23 4.17 -4.70
CA ALA A 36 -0.46 2.91 -4.49
C ALA A 36 -0.35 2.05 -5.75
N ASN A 37 0.05 0.79 -5.57
CA ASN A 37 0.15 -0.14 -6.69
C ASN A 37 -1.24 -0.64 -7.11
N HIS A 38 -1.27 -1.39 -8.22
CA HIS A 38 -2.49 -1.94 -8.79
C HIS A 38 -3.30 -2.76 -7.76
N LYS A 39 -2.66 -3.58 -6.93
CA LYS A 39 -3.36 -4.39 -5.91
C LYS A 39 -4.04 -3.52 -4.86
N ALA A 40 -3.35 -2.48 -4.37
CA ALA A 40 -3.90 -1.54 -3.41
C ALA A 40 -5.07 -0.73 -4.01
N PHE A 41 -4.92 -0.28 -5.26
CA PHE A 41 -5.98 0.42 -6.00
C PHE A 41 -7.27 -0.39 -6.06
N TYR A 42 -7.21 -1.68 -6.46
CA TYR A 42 -8.40 -2.53 -6.56
C TYR A 42 -9.08 -2.74 -5.21
N GLY A 43 -8.32 -2.91 -4.13
CA GLY A 43 -8.89 -3.05 -2.79
C GLY A 43 -9.65 -1.80 -2.34
N VAL A 44 -9.14 -0.61 -2.66
CA VAL A 44 -9.83 0.66 -2.39
C VAL A 44 -11.06 0.80 -3.28
N LEU A 45 -10.95 0.51 -4.58
CA LEU A 45 -12.05 0.60 -5.53
C LEU A 45 -13.24 -0.30 -5.13
N GLU A 46 -12.97 -1.54 -4.70
CA GLU A 46 -14.02 -2.46 -4.23
C GLU A 46 -14.75 -1.90 -2.99
N LYS A 47 -14.00 -1.34 -2.04
CA LYS A 47 -14.56 -0.70 -0.85
C LYS A 47 -15.44 0.50 -1.19
N GLU A 48 -14.98 1.36 -2.10
CA GLU A 48 -15.72 2.54 -2.53
C GLU A 48 -16.98 2.16 -3.35
N LEU A 49 -16.91 1.14 -4.21
CA LEU A 49 -18.06 0.58 -4.91
C LEU A 49 -19.10 0.03 -3.92
N TRP A 50 -18.67 -0.68 -2.88
CA TRP A 50 -19.58 -1.17 -1.85
C TRP A 50 -20.24 -0.03 -1.07
N ARG A 51 -19.47 1.01 -0.73
CA ARG A 51 -19.99 2.22 -0.06
C ARG A 51 -21.01 2.95 -0.93
N SER A 52 -20.68 3.17 -2.20
CA SER A 52 -21.57 3.76 -3.20
C SER A 52 -22.90 3.01 -3.30
N ARG A 53 -22.86 1.67 -3.42
CA ARG A 53 -24.07 0.83 -3.45
C ARG A 53 -24.91 0.94 -2.17
N ARG A 54 -24.26 1.04 -1.01
CA ARG A 54 -24.93 1.10 0.30
C ARG A 54 -25.61 2.45 0.56
N TYR A 55 -24.98 3.54 0.16
CA TYR A 55 -25.43 4.90 0.49
C TYR A 55 -26.03 5.66 -0.70
N GLY A 56 -26.01 5.08 -1.90
CA GLY A 56 -26.50 5.73 -3.12
C GLY A 56 -25.59 6.84 -3.65
N GLU A 57 -24.34 6.91 -3.18
CA GLU A 57 -23.36 7.91 -3.59
C GLU A 57 -22.79 7.59 -4.99
N GLN A 58 -22.47 8.62 -5.77
CA GLN A 58 -21.80 8.45 -7.06
C GLN A 58 -20.29 8.37 -6.86
N ILE A 59 -19.63 7.53 -7.66
CA ILE A 59 -18.17 7.47 -7.76
C ILE A 59 -17.73 7.90 -9.16
N SER A 60 -16.52 8.43 -9.26
CA SER A 60 -15.88 8.76 -10.53
C SER A 60 -14.47 8.18 -10.54
N LEU A 61 -13.99 7.77 -11.72
CA LEU A 61 -12.65 7.23 -11.92
C LEU A 61 -11.97 8.01 -13.04
N ILE A 62 -10.71 8.38 -12.82
CA ILE A 62 -9.86 9.00 -13.83
C ILE A 62 -8.72 8.02 -14.10
N MET A 63 -8.53 7.70 -15.38
CA MET A 63 -7.37 6.95 -15.87
C MET A 63 -6.47 7.92 -16.62
N ILE A 64 -5.19 7.94 -16.23
CA ILE A 64 -4.16 8.78 -16.84
C ILE A 64 -3.09 7.84 -17.38
N ASP A 65 -2.68 8.05 -18.61
CA ASP A 65 -1.54 7.39 -19.23
C ASP A 65 -0.51 8.44 -19.64
N VAL A 66 0.78 8.06 -19.66
CA VAL A 66 1.86 8.95 -20.06
C VAL A 66 2.24 8.63 -21.50
N ASP A 67 1.91 9.53 -22.41
CA ASP A 67 2.25 9.39 -23.83
C ASP A 67 3.77 9.35 -24.03
N ASN A 68 4.22 8.56 -25.01
CA ASN A 68 5.62 8.47 -25.47
C ASN A 68 6.65 8.13 -24.38
N LEU A 69 6.25 7.49 -23.27
CA LEU A 69 7.16 7.12 -22.18
C LEU A 69 8.34 6.25 -22.64
N ARG A 70 8.14 5.45 -23.70
CA ARG A 70 9.19 4.61 -24.30
C ARG A 70 10.32 5.44 -24.90
N GLU A 71 9.98 6.50 -25.64
CA GLU A 71 10.99 7.37 -26.28
C GLU A 71 11.87 8.09 -25.25
N ILE A 72 11.29 8.45 -24.10
CA ILE A 72 12.03 9.05 -22.98
C ILE A 72 12.97 8.04 -22.33
N ASN A 73 12.54 6.79 -22.17
CA ASN A 73 13.36 5.74 -21.55
C ASN A 73 14.48 5.21 -22.46
N ASP A 74 14.31 5.30 -23.78
CA ASP A 74 15.27 4.81 -24.78
C ASP A 74 16.32 5.87 -25.21
N ALA A 75 16.23 7.11 -24.70
CA ALA A 75 17.15 8.24 -24.95
C ALA A 75 18.31 8.30 -23.93
#